data_AF-A0A1F8NQT4-F1
#
_entry.id   AF-A0A1F8NQT4-F1
#
_cell.length_a   1.000
_cell.length_b   1.000
_cell.length_c   1.000
_cell.angle_alpha   90.00
_cell.angle_beta   90.00
_cell.angle_gamma   90.00
#
_symmetry.space_group_name_H-M   'P 1'
#
loop_
_entity.id
_entity.type
_entity.pdbx_description
1 polymer ?
#
loop_
_entity_poly.entity_id
_entity_poly.type
_entity_poly.pdbx_seq_one_letter_code
_entity_poly.pdbx_strand_id
1 'polypeptide(L)'
;MRPWCLENPTVRSPFRLRDGLIALSKSSLQGQLRGREQEVAFRNLLGELGVVTLGSDSTFSVSRKWRKAMSRHGFLYPQVSESSTVSQGEIGAVDTITPNGWRLIQADSVPGMQECFLRSLAAYYIPSDFEKDYEFPMFSPLRHTLAVMLELEKSTGESQLSFIEMAVVVQLSTAADTPTNIVAKLLDLRERRKIAINKKQFDGQELADASILHDYEPQTFKDYADTNFRYLKATGLVQNKGRGIALIPEKHIFIEKLVADDKAPDSDLVFYTSLCNGATLPTDNKDSALLVLEDLLSQLNKLGIKFDVTSRPLATPADIGGVRHEIEAILSARKEEDYATRQAGEWEEIVAYMNLLIHRNRKSITLANGEKIEIPQAEAPAYFEWILWRAFLAINSLKNKPYEARRFKIDQDFLPVGTAPGNGPDLIFEFEEFVLVVEVTLTDNSRQEAAEGEPVRRHVARIVESYAGKRIFGLFIANKVDTNTAETLRIGFWYKSDDSKMALQIVPVTLEQFEKLFSAGFATGEITPKLIQEFIRDCLAVSNHDAPEWKREIERTVQDKVLRLRTTQGVS
;
A
#
# COMPACT_ATOMS: atom_id res chain seq x y z
N MET A 1 0.80 -32.90 3.21
CA MET A 1 1.51 -31.87 4.00
C MET A 1 0.68 -30.61 3.94
N ARG A 2 0.39 -29.98 5.08
CA ARG A 2 -0.37 -28.73 5.11
C ARG A 2 0.50 -27.57 4.58
N PRO A 3 0.06 -26.80 3.57
CA PRO A 3 0.77 -25.59 3.17
C PRO A 3 0.77 -24.58 4.32
N TRP A 4 1.92 -23.99 4.60
CA TRP A 4 2.00 -22.93 5.59
C TRP A 4 1.56 -21.59 5.01
N CYS A 5 1.05 -20.71 5.86
CA CYS A 5 0.64 -19.37 5.47
C CYS A 5 0.92 -18.39 6.60
N LEU A 6 1.50 -17.23 6.30
CA LEU A 6 1.86 -16.20 7.27
C LEU A 6 0.64 -15.59 7.97
N GLU A 7 -0.51 -15.53 7.28
CA GLU A 7 -1.78 -15.12 7.90
C GLU A 7 -3.00 -15.80 7.25
N ASN A 8 -4.19 -15.62 7.81
CA ASN A 8 -5.46 -16.04 7.24
C ASN A 8 -5.80 -15.21 5.98
N PRO A 9 -6.22 -15.85 4.88
CA PRO A 9 -6.64 -15.15 3.66
C PRO A 9 -7.88 -14.26 3.79
N THR A 10 -8.47 -14.11 4.98
CA THR A 10 -9.55 -13.14 5.22
C THR A 10 -9.03 -11.80 5.74
N VAL A 11 -7.76 -11.71 6.17
CA VAL A 11 -7.07 -10.49 6.61
C VAL A 11 -5.80 -10.30 5.76
N ARG A 12 -6.01 -10.15 4.45
CA ARG A 12 -4.90 -10.17 3.46
C ARG A 12 -4.05 -8.91 3.45
N SER A 13 -4.63 -7.74 3.75
CA SER A 13 -3.92 -6.44 3.70
C SER A 13 -3.33 -6.11 5.09
N PRO A 14 -2.01 -6.29 5.32
CA PRO A 14 -1.44 -6.26 6.65
C PRO A 14 -1.55 -4.89 7.31
N PHE A 15 -1.26 -3.81 6.57
CA PHE A 15 -1.30 -2.45 7.13
C PHE A 15 -2.68 -2.03 7.66
N ARG A 16 -3.76 -2.67 7.23
CA ARG A 16 -5.10 -2.42 7.79
C ARG A 16 -5.24 -2.89 9.23
N LEU A 17 -4.40 -3.82 9.69
CA LEU A 17 -4.32 -4.19 11.11
C LEU A 17 -3.98 -2.97 11.98
N ARG A 18 -3.16 -2.03 11.48
CA ARG A 18 -2.86 -0.78 12.18
C ARG A 18 -4.12 0.04 12.41
N ASP A 19 -4.98 0.19 11.41
CA ASP A 19 -6.22 0.96 11.53
C ASP A 19 -7.16 0.32 12.56
N GLY A 20 -7.23 -1.02 12.56
CA GLY A 20 -7.96 -1.77 13.58
C GLY A 20 -7.39 -1.61 15.00
N LEU A 21 -6.07 -1.54 15.13
CA LEU A 21 -5.39 -1.28 16.42
C LEU A 21 -5.62 0.16 16.89
N ILE A 22 -5.58 1.14 16.00
CA ILE A 22 -5.90 2.54 16.32
C ILE A 22 -7.35 2.64 16.80
N ALA A 23 -8.29 2.01 16.08
CA ALA A 23 -9.68 1.93 16.48
C ALA A 23 -9.83 1.35 17.90
N LEU A 24 -9.19 0.20 18.15
CA LEU A 24 -9.23 -0.47 19.44
C LEU A 24 -8.63 0.38 20.56
N SER A 25 -7.49 1.05 20.30
CA SER A 25 -6.76 1.88 21.28
C SER A 25 -7.57 3.06 21.82
N LYS A 26 -8.55 3.52 21.05
CA LYS A 26 -9.45 4.63 21.40
C LYS A 26 -10.80 4.15 21.96
N SER A 27 -10.98 2.85 22.15
CA SER A 27 -12.23 2.25 22.59
C SER A 27 -12.08 1.60 23.98
N SER A 28 -13.22 1.37 24.65
CA SER A 28 -13.27 0.61 25.90
C SER A 28 -13.16 -0.91 25.70
N LEU A 29 -13.01 -1.41 24.46
CA LEU A 29 -13.04 -2.84 24.13
C LEU A 29 -11.70 -3.55 24.38
N GLN A 30 -10.63 -2.81 24.69
CA GLN A 30 -9.31 -3.39 24.92
C GLN A 30 -9.34 -4.38 26.09
N GLY A 31 -8.80 -5.59 25.89
CA GLY A 31 -8.85 -6.67 26.87
C GLY A 31 -10.22 -7.36 27.02
N GLN A 32 -11.23 -6.90 26.28
CA GLN A 32 -12.60 -7.40 26.35
C GLN A 32 -13.12 -7.72 24.94
N LEU A 33 -12.39 -8.52 24.16
CA LEU A 33 -12.73 -8.85 22.77
C LEU A 33 -13.43 -10.22 22.61
N ARG A 34 -13.90 -10.80 23.72
CA ARG A 34 -14.48 -12.16 23.77
C ARG A 34 -15.91 -12.11 24.27
N GLY A 35 -16.73 -13.01 23.73
CA GLY A 35 -18.16 -13.07 24.00
C GLY A 35 -18.97 -12.33 22.93
N ARG A 36 -20.22 -12.78 22.72
CA ARG A 36 -21.05 -12.35 21.59
C ARG A 36 -21.25 -10.84 21.53
N GLU A 37 -21.53 -10.20 22.67
CA GLU A 37 -21.74 -8.76 22.74
C GLU A 37 -20.48 -7.98 22.33
N GLN A 38 -19.33 -8.39 22.85
CA GLN A 38 -18.05 -7.75 22.54
C GLN A 38 -17.61 -7.99 21.09
N GLU A 39 -17.86 -9.18 20.55
CA GLU A 39 -17.61 -9.47 19.14
C GLU A 39 -18.48 -8.61 18.22
N VAL A 40 -19.74 -8.34 18.59
CA VAL A 40 -20.61 -7.41 17.85
C VAL A 40 -20.08 -5.98 17.97
N ALA A 41 -19.72 -5.54 19.17
CA ALA A 41 -19.20 -4.19 19.40
C ALA A 41 -17.91 -3.93 18.60
N PHE A 42 -16.96 -4.88 18.61
CA PHE A 42 -15.72 -4.74 17.85
C PHE A 42 -15.97 -4.76 16.33
N ARG A 43 -16.90 -5.58 15.84
CA ARG A 43 -17.29 -5.58 14.41
C ARG A 43 -17.83 -4.22 14.01
N ASN A 44 -18.75 -3.68 14.81
CA ASN A 44 -19.39 -2.40 14.51
C ASN A 44 -18.38 -1.27 14.54
N LEU A 45 -17.48 -1.25 15.53
CA LEU A 45 -16.37 -0.29 15.59
C LEU A 45 -15.51 -0.31 14.31
N LEU A 46 -15.09 -1.51 13.86
CA LEU A 46 -14.31 -1.64 12.63
C LEU A 46 -15.10 -1.19 11.38
N GLY A 47 -16.42 -1.42 11.36
CA GLY A 47 -17.30 -1.00 10.27
C GLY A 47 -17.54 0.50 10.22
N GLU A 48 -17.85 1.11 11.37
CA GLU A 48 -18.08 2.54 11.54
C GLU A 48 -16.86 3.37 11.15
N LEU A 49 -15.66 2.87 11.45
CA LEU A 49 -14.39 3.51 11.10
C LEU A 49 -13.88 3.15 9.70
N GLY A 50 -14.65 2.38 8.91
CA GLY A 50 -14.27 1.98 7.55
C GLY A 50 -13.12 0.97 7.46
N VAL A 51 -12.66 0.44 8.60
CA VAL A 51 -11.59 -0.59 8.67
C VAL A 51 -12.04 -1.90 8.07
N VAL A 52 -13.34 -2.19 8.01
CA VAL A 52 -13.90 -3.31 7.25
C VAL A 52 -15.23 -2.95 6.63
N THR A 53 -15.52 -3.47 5.45
CA THR A 53 -16.88 -3.39 4.89
C THR A 53 -17.75 -4.46 5.54
N LEU A 54 -18.82 -4.04 6.22
CA LEU A 54 -19.74 -4.96 6.87
C LEU A 54 -20.67 -5.63 5.83
N GLY A 55 -20.55 -6.95 5.70
CA GLY A 55 -21.50 -7.77 4.94
C GLY A 55 -22.69 -8.24 5.80
N SER A 56 -23.51 -9.10 5.21
CA SER A 56 -24.67 -9.77 5.85
C SER A 56 -24.28 -10.88 6.85
N ASP A 57 -23.01 -10.97 7.25
CA ASP A 57 -22.50 -11.99 8.18
C ASP A 57 -23.16 -11.84 9.56
N SER A 58 -24.12 -12.72 9.84
CA SER A 58 -24.85 -12.83 11.11
C SER A 58 -24.04 -13.51 12.21
N THR A 59 -22.87 -14.09 11.87
CA THR A 59 -21.99 -14.80 12.83
C THR A 59 -20.89 -13.92 13.41
N PHE A 60 -20.81 -12.65 12.99
CA PHE A 60 -19.82 -11.67 13.44
C PHE A 60 -18.37 -12.18 13.30
N SER A 61 -18.09 -13.00 12.27
CA SER A 61 -16.81 -13.70 12.11
C SER A 61 -15.63 -12.76 11.88
N VAL A 62 -15.91 -11.56 11.38
CA VAL A 62 -14.91 -10.49 11.15
C VAL A 62 -14.13 -10.19 12.43
N SER A 63 -14.81 -9.99 13.57
CA SER A 63 -14.16 -9.68 14.85
C SER A 63 -13.20 -10.79 15.29
N ARG A 64 -13.62 -12.05 15.19
CA ARG A 64 -12.78 -13.20 15.55
C ARG A 64 -11.56 -13.32 14.65
N LYS A 65 -11.72 -13.09 13.34
CA LYS A 65 -10.63 -13.13 12.36
C LYS A 65 -9.61 -12.02 12.62
N TRP A 66 -10.07 -10.80 12.85
CA TRP A 66 -9.21 -9.65 13.14
C TRP A 66 -8.49 -9.77 14.47
N ARG A 67 -9.19 -10.15 15.54
CA ARG A 67 -8.57 -10.46 16.84
C ARG A 67 -7.50 -11.53 16.69
N LYS A 68 -7.82 -12.65 16.01
CA LYS A 68 -6.86 -13.74 15.77
C LYS A 68 -5.62 -13.25 15.02
N ALA A 69 -5.79 -12.45 13.96
CA ALA A 69 -4.68 -11.93 13.19
C ALA A 69 -3.78 -10.99 14.01
N MET A 70 -4.37 -10.06 14.76
CA MET A 70 -3.60 -9.17 15.64
C MET A 70 -2.85 -9.93 16.74
N SER A 71 -3.46 -10.97 17.32
CA SER A 71 -2.81 -11.83 18.31
C SER A 71 -1.69 -12.67 17.71
N ARG A 72 -1.90 -13.26 16.53
CA ARG A 72 -0.90 -14.09 15.82
C ARG A 72 0.36 -13.32 15.46
N HIS A 73 0.20 -12.05 15.11
CA HIS A 73 1.31 -11.14 14.80
C HIS A 73 1.84 -10.39 16.03
N GLY A 74 1.40 -10.74 17.25
CA GLY A 74 1.95 -10.17 18.47
C GLY A 74 1.59 -8.70 18.69
N PHE A 75 0.55 -8.18 18.04
CA PHE A 75 0.04 -6.83 18.28
C PHE A 75 -1.00 -6.78 19.40
N LEU A 76 -1.66 -7.90 19.68
CA LEU A 76 -2.45 -8.13 20.89
C LEU A 76 -1.85 -9.27 21.69
N TYR A 77 -1.92 -9.19 23.02
CA TYR A 77 -1.55 -10.31 23.87
C TYR A 77 -2.51 -11.47 23.57
N PRO A 78 -1.98 -12.61 23.12
CA PRO A 78 -2.79 -13.75 22.79
C PRO A 78 -3.27 -14.47 24.04
N GLN A 79 -4.29 -15.30 23.88
CA GLN A 79 -4.66 -16.26 24.92
C GLN A 79 -3.66 -17.42 24.91
N VAL A 80 -2.99 -17.65 26.04
CA VAL A 80 -2.09 -18.79 26.23
C VAL A 80 -2.90 -20.09 26.28
N SER A 81 -2.37 -21.17 25.70
CA SER A 81 -3.00 -22.49 25.74
C SER A 81 -3.07 -23.02 27.17
N GLU A 82 -4.15 -23.70 27.54
CA GLU A 82 -4.24 -24.40 28.84
C GLU A 82 -3.18 -25.51 28.99
N SER A 83 -2.67 -26.01 27.86
CA SER A 83 -1.58 -26.99 27.81
C SER A 83 -0.18 -26.39 27.89
N SER A 84 -0.06 -25.06 27.86
CA SER A 84 1.21 -24.36 27.91
C SER A 84 1.80 -24.38 29.32
N THR A 85 3.13 -24.37 29.41
CA THR A 85 3.84 -24.19 30.69
C THR A 85 3.89 -22.72 31.12
N VAL A 86 3.51 -21.80 30.23
CA VAL A 86 3.48 -20.36 30.46
C VAL A 86 2.14 -19.94 31.04
N SER A 87 2.14 -19.12 32.08
CA SER A 87 0.93 -18.50 32.58
C SER A 87 0.62 -17.19 31.86
N GLN A 88 -0.67 -16.86 31.75
CA GLN A 88 -1.09 -15.62 31.08
C GLN A 88 -0.46 -14.36 31.70
N GLY A 89 -0.27 -14.35 33.01
CA GLY A 89 0.31 -13.21 33.74
C GLY A 89 1.78 -12.94 33.39
N GLU A 90 2.51 -13.94 32.88
CA GLU A 90 3.91 -13.78 32.47
C GLU A 90 4.07 -13.05 31.14
N ILE A 91 3.04 -13.09 30.28
CA ILE A 91 3.09 -12.43 28.99
C ILE A 91 2.31 -11.11 29.00
N GLY A 92 1.13 -11.06 29.63
CA GLY A 92 0.28 -9.88 29.64
C GLY A 92 -1.22 -10.22 29.58
N ALA A 93 -2.07 -9.24 29.83
CA ALA A 93 -3.53 -9.45 29.83
C ALA A 93 -4.06 -9.75 28.41
N VAL A 94 -4.81 -10.84 28.27
CA VAL A 94 -5.40 -11.28 26.98
C VAL A 94 -6.11 -10.14 26.26
N ASP A 95 -5.95 -10.08 24.94
CA ASP A 95 -6.61 -9.14 24.04
C ASP A 95 -6.32 -7.64 24.33
N THR A 96 -5.30 -7.34 25.14
CA THR A 96 -4.75 -5.98 25.31
C THR A 96 -3.61 -5.71 24.34
N ILE A 97 -3.35 -4.43 24.04
CA ILE A 97 -2.36 -4.03 23.03
C ILE A 97 -0.94 -4.23 23.59
N THR A 98 -0.10 -4.94 22.83
CA THR A 98 1.29 -5.25 23.22
C THR A 98 2.23 -4.06 22.96
N PRO A 99 3.48 -4.10 23.44
CA PRO A 99 4.49 -3.11 23.06
C PRO A 99 4.70 -3.00 21.54
N ASN A 100 4.72 -4.11 20.79
CA ASN A 100 4.83 -4.05 19.34
C ASN A 100 3.54 -3.48 18.68
N GLY A 101 2.37 -3.75 19.27
CA GLY A 101 1.10 -3.15 18.85
C GLY A 101 1.08 -1.63 19.01
N TRP A 102 1.56 -1.12 20.15
CA TRP A 102 1.73 0.32 20.38
C TRP A 102 2.76 0.94 19.45
N ARG A 103 3.88 0.24 19.17
CA ARG A 103 4.88 0.67 18.18
C ARG A 103 4.24 0.84 16.80
N LEU A 104 3.42 -0.12 16.36
CA LEU A 104 2.71 -0.04 15.08
C LEU A 104 1.69 1.13 15.05
N ILE A 105 0.95 1.36 16.14
CA ILE A 105 0.04 2.50 16.26
C ILE A 105 0.81 3.83 16.08
N GLN A 106 1.94 3.96 16.76
CA GLN A 106 2.77 5.18 16.78
C GLN A 106 3.64 5.35 15.52
N ALA A 107 3.72 4.34 14.65
CA ALA A 107 4.51 4.41 13.43
C ALA A 107 3.89 5.41 12.43
N ASP A 108 4.54 6.57 12.28
CA ASP A 108 4.10 7.65 11.40
C ASP A 108 4.68 7.57 9.98
N SER A 109 5.57 6.62 9.71
CA SER A 109 6.15 6.38 8.37
C SER A 109 5.90 4.94 7.91
N VAL A 110 5.90 4.70 6.60
CA VAL A 110 5.79 3.33 6.05
C VAL A 110 6.97 2.45 6.48
N PRO A 111 8.23 2.91 6.45
CA PRO A 111 9.34 2.14 7.00
C PRO A 111 9.16 1.77 8.47
N GLY A 112 8.61 2.67 9.30
CA GLY A 112 8.31 2.36 10.71
C GLY A 112 7.22 1.29 10.86
N MET A 113 6.18 1.33 10.02
CA MET A 113 5.16 0.27 9.98
C MET A 113 5.78 -1.06 9.53
N GLN A 114 6.60 -1.03 8.48
CA GLN A 114 7.29 -2.20 7.94
C GLN A 114 8.20 -2.85 8.98
N GLU A 115 8.94 -2.06 9.76
CA GLU A 115 9.78 -2.58 10.85
C GLU A 115 8.94 -3.31 11.90
N CYS A 116 7.75 -2.83 12.24
CA CYS A 116 6.86 -3.51 13.20
C CYS A 116 6.40 -4.89 12.68
N PHE A 117 6.06 -4.99 11.40
CA PHE A 117 5.73 -6.26 10.73
C PHE A 117 6.94 -7.17 10.59
N LEU A 118 8.12 -6.62 10.29
CA LEU A 118 9.37 -7.35 10.24
C LEU A 118 9.71 -7.97 11.60
N ARG A 119 9.63 -7.20 12.69
CA ARG A 119 9.83 -7.69 14.05
C ARG A 119 8.81 -8.77 14.44
N SER A 120 7.56 -8.61 14.01
CA SER A 120 6.50 -9.60 14.20
C SER A 120 6.81 -10.91 13.48
N LEU A 121 7.11 -10.84 12.17
CA LEU A 121 7.35 -12.01 11.33
C LEU A 121 8.71 -12.67 11.59
N ALA A 122 9.69 -11.93 12.11
CA ALA A 122 10.95 -12.48 12.59
C ALA A 122 10.79 -13.21 13.94
N ALA A 123 9.81 -12.84 14.77
CA ALA A 123 9.47 -13.59 15.98
C ALA A 123 8.56 -14.80 15.70
N TYR A 124 8.01 -14.88 14.48
CA TYR A 124 7.02 -15.88 14.11
C TYR A 124 7.68 -17.21 13.67
N TYR A 125 7.31 -18.28 14.37
CA TYR A 125 7.78 -19.65 14.17
C TYR A 125 6.59 -20.62 14.12
N ILE A 126 6.69 -21.66 13.30
CA ILE A 126 5.70 -22.74 13.18
C ILE A 126 6.38 -24.14 13.14
N PRO A 127 5.75 -25.19 13.72
CA PRO A 127 4.60 -25.12 14.63
C PRO A 127 4.91 -24.27 15.87
N SER A 128 3.87 -23.73 16.49
CA SER A 128 3.94 -23.00 17.75
C SER A 128 2.68 -23.24 18.57
N ASP A 129 2.62 -22.68 19.76
CA ASP A 129 1.49 -22.89 20.67
C ASP A 129 0.14 -22.40 20.08
N PHE A 130 0.18 -21.50 19.09
CA PHE A 130 -1.00 -21.04 18.31
C PHE A 130 -1.38 -21.94 17.14
N GLU A 131 -0.42 -22.71 16.65
CA GLU A 131 -0.51 -23.45 15.40
C GLU A 131 0.22 -24.79 15.54
N LYS A 132 -0.42 -25.69 16.29
CA LYS A 132 0.09 -27.02 16.62
C LYS A 132 -0.10 -28.04 15.48
N ASP A 133 -0.99 -27.73 14.54
CA ASP A 133 -1.42 -28.63 13.47
C ASP A 133 -0.41 -28.75 12.29
N TYR A 134 0.88 -28.57 12.56
CA TYR A 134 1.94 -28.77 11.58
C TYR A 134 2.83 -29.94 11.99
N GLU A 135 3.02 -30.89 11.07
CA GLU A 135 3.80 -32.10 11.28
C GLU A 135 5.21 -31.97 10.69
N PHE A 136 5.94 -30.92 11.07
CA PHE A 136 7.33 -30.70 10.66
C PHE A 136 8.14 -29.97 11.75
N PRO A 137 9.49 -30.00 11.70
CA PRO A 137 10.32 -29.28 12.67
C PRO A 137 10.06 -27.77 12.65
N MET A 138 10.19 -27.14 13.82
CA MET A 138 9.95 -25.70 13.98
C MET A 138 10.90 -24.86 13.12
N PHE A 139 10.37 -23.86 12.42
CA PHE A 139 11.15 -22.88 11.68
C PHE A 139 10.43 -21.53 11.54
N SER A 140 11.17 -20.50 11.11
CA SER A 140 10.63 -19.19 10.75
C SER A 140 10.33 -19.13 9.25
N PRO A 141 9.06 -19.02 8.83
CA PRO A 141 8.72 -18.94 7.40
C PRO A 141 9.30 -17.72 6.69
N LEU A 142 9.49 -16.60 7.42
CA LEU A 142 10.16 -15.42 6.90
C LEU A 142 11.61 -15.73 6.52
N ARG A 143 12.41 -16.24 7.48
CA ARG A 143 13.82 -16.56 7.25
C ARG A 143 13.99 -17.64 6.19
N HIS A 144 13.13 -18.65 6.20
CA HIS A 144 13.11 -19.72 5.21
C HIS A 144 12.90 -19.20 3.79
N THR A 145 11.90 -18.34 3.60
CA THR A 145 11.62 -17.74 2.29
C THR A 145 12.78 -16.87 1.81
N LEU A 146 13.34 -16.04 2.69
CA LEU A 146 14.48 -15.19 2.36
C LEU A 146 15.73 -16.01 2.02
N ALA A 147 16.00 -17.10 2.74
CA ALA A 147 17.09 -18.02 2.45
C ALA A 147 16.97 -18.66 1.06
N VAL A 148 15.75 -19.07 0.68
CA VAL A 148 15.47 -19.58 -0.67
C VAL A 148 15.73 -18.51 -1.73
N MET A 149 15.31 -17.26 -1.50
CA MET A 149 15.52 -16.16 -2.43
C MET A 149 17.00 -15.78 -2.58
N LEU A 150 17.78 -15.80 -1.48
CA LEU A 150 19.24 -15.60 -1.51
C LEU A 150 19.96 -16.72 -2.28
N GLU A 151 19.59 -17.99 -2.03
CA GLU A 151 20.18 -19.12 -2.76
C GLU A 151 19.81 -19.11 -4.24
N LEU A 152 18.59 -18.65 -4.58
CA LEU A 152 18.15 -18.45 -5.95
C LEU A 152 18.96 -17.36 -6.66
N GLU A 153 19.23 -16.25 -5.97
CA GLU A 153 20.08 -15.18 -6.47
C GLU A 153 21.52 -15.63 -6.69
N LYS A 154 22.09 -16.36 -5.73
CA LYS A 154 23.41 -16.97 -5.88
C LYS A 154 23.49 -17.93 -7.07
N SER A 155 22.42 -18.66 -7.36
CA SER A 155 22.37 -19.64 -8.45
C SER A 155 22.09 -19.03 -9.83
N THR A 156 21.39 -17.88 -9.89
CA THR A 156 20.86 -17.34 -11.16
C THR A 156 21.21 -15.88 -11.45
N GLY A 157 21.74 -15.16 -10.47
CA GLY A 157 21.90 -13.71 -10.49
C GLY A 157 20.63 -12.93 -10.13
N GLU A 158 19.49 -13.60 -9.89
CA GLU A 158 18.24 -12.94 -9.53
C GLU A 158 17.52 -13.60 -8.35
N SER A 159 17.02 -12.79 -7.41
CA SER A 159 16.24 -13.26 -6.27
C SER A 159 14.72 -13.37 -6.54
N GLN A 160 14.29 -13.25 -7.79
CA GLN A 160 12.86 -13.21 -8.13
C GLN A 160 12.18 -14.53 -7.75
N LEU A 161 11.06 -14.48 -7.04
CA LEU A 161 10.18 -15.62 -6.76
C LEU A 161 8.80 -15.34 -7.36
N SER A 162 8.34 -16.20 -8.27
CA SER A 162 7.04 -16.01 -8.94
C SER A 162 5.86 -16.50 -8.09
N PHE A 163 4.64 -16.03 -8.41
CA PHE A 163 3.44 -16.46 -7.69
C PHE A 163 3.23 -17.97 -7.70
N ILE A 164 3.42 -18.63 -8.86
CA ILE A 164 3.23 -20.08 -8.96
C ILE A 164 4.30 -20.83 -8.15
N GLU A 165 5.54 -20.35 -8.15
CA GLU A 165 6.64 -20.89 -7.34
C GLU A 165 6.35 -20.82 -5.84
N MET A 166 5.79 -19.71 -5.35
CA MET A 166 5.29 -19.63 -3.98
C MET A 166 4.18 -20.64 -3.72
N ALA A 167 3.20 -20.72 -4.63
CA ALA A 167 1.99 -21.52 -4.45
C ALA A 167 2.22 -23.03 -4.40
N VAL A 168 3.14 -23.56 -5.22
CA VAL A 168 3.33 -25.02 -5.36
C VAL A 168 4.69 -25.53 -4.89
N VAL A 169 5.61 -24.64 -4.47
CA VAL A 169 6.94 -25.07 -3.97
C VAL A 169 7.22 -24.48 -2.59
N VAL A 170 7.32 -23.16 -2.45
CA VAL A 170 7.86 -22.54 -1.23
C VAL A 170 6.95 -22.77 -0.03
N GLN A 171 5.63 -22.53 -0.17
CA GLN A 171 4.68 -22.73 0.94
C GLN A 171 4.44 -24.21 1.31
N LEU A 172 5.00 -25.13 0.51
CA LEU A 172 4.97 -26.58 0.71
C LEU A 172 6.34 -27.13 1.12
N SER A 173 7.29 -26.25 1.45
CA SER A 173 8.62 -26.61 1.97
C SER A 173 8.73 -26.32 3.46
N THR A 174 9.65 -27.02 4.14
CA THR A 174 9.79 -26.98 5.60
C THR A 174 11.24 -26.84 6.02
N ALA A 175 11.51 -26.80 7.32
CA ALA A 175 12.87 -26.83 7.88
C ALA A 175 13.70 -28.06 7.45
N ALA A 176 13.04 -29.15 7.02
CA ALA A 176 13.71 -30.35 6.53
C ALA A 176 14.23 -30.21 5.08
N ASP A 177 13.75 -29.21 4.33
CA ASP A 177 14.17 -28.93 2.97
C ASP A 177 15.31 -27.89 2.97
N THR A 178 16.46 -28.22 2.38
CA THR A 178 17.55 -27.25 2.23
C THR A 178 17.21 -26.19 1.17
N PRO A 179 17.70 -24.94 1.29
CA PRO A 179 17.48 -23.90 0.28
C PRO A 179 17.89 -24.35 -1.13
N THR A 180 19.02 -25.05 -1.27
CA THR A 180 19.51 -25.58 -2.55
C THR A 180 18.52 -26.57 -3.18
N ASN A 181 17.92 -27.46 -2.39
CA ASN A 181 16.93 -28.43 -2.89
C ASN A 181 15.63 -27.73 -3.31
N ILE A 182 15.20 -26.71 -2.57
CA ILE A 182 14.02 -25.92 -2.92
C ILE A 182 14.30 -25.17 -4.23
N VAL A 183 15.45 -24.50 -4.35
CA VAL A 183 15.85 -23.80 -5.58
C VAL A 183 15.91 -24.75 -6.78
N ALA A 184 16.41 -25.98 -6.62
CA ALA A 184 16.36 -26.97 -7.69
C ALA A 184 14.93 -27.25 -8.19
N LYS A 185 13.95 -27.39 -7.27
CA LYS A 185 12.52 -27.53 -7.62
C LYS A 185 11.97 -26.28 -8.33
N LEU A 186 12.39 -25.08 -7.91
CA LEU A 186 11.99 -23.83 -8.55
C LEU A 186 12.52 -23.73 -10.00
N LEU A 187 13.79 -24.07 -10.22
CA LEU A 187 14.42 -24.02 -11.53
C LEU A 187 13.83 -25.07 -12.48
N ASP A 188 13.54 -26.27 -11.99
CA ASP A 188 12.81 -27.29 -12.76
C ASP A 188 11.42 -26.78 -13.19
N LEU A 189 10.65 -26.21 -12.26
CA LEU A 189 9.35 -25.60 -12.55
C LEU A 189 9.46 -24.51 -13.63
N ARG A 190 10.50 -23.66 -13.55
CA ARG A 190 10.75 -22.61 -14.56
C ARG A 190 11.01 -23.18 -15.94
N GLU A 191 11.86 -24.20 -16.07
CA GLU A 191 12.18 -24.80 -17.36
C GLU A 191 10.96 -25.49 -17.98
N ARG A 192 10.19 -26.26 -17.17
CA ARG A 192 8.93 -26.87 -17.63
C ARG A 192 7.91 -25.80 -18.05
N ARG A 193 7.79 -24.71 -17.30
CA ARG A 193 6.89 -23.60 -17.61
C ARG A 193 7.30 -22.83 -18.86
N LYS A 194 8.61 -22.70 -19.11
CA LYS A 194 9.17 -21.97 -20.26
C LYS A 194 8.85 -22.64 -21.59
N ILE A 195 8.87 -23.97 -21.63
CA ILE A 195 8.53 -24.76 -22.83
C ILE A 195 7.02 -24.98 -23.01
N ALA A 196 6.21 -24.64 -22.00
CA ALA A 196 4.76 -24.81 -22.08
C ALA A 196 4.13 -23.83 -23.09
N ILE A 197 3.36 -24.38 -24.04
CA ILE A 197 2.64 -23.61 -25.07
C ILE A 197 1.64 -22.63 -24.42
N ASN A 198 0.94 -23.08 -23.37
CA ASN A 198 -0.03 -22.27 -22.64
C ASN A 198 0.33 -22.22 -21.15
N LYS A 199 0.96 -21.13 -20.74
CA LYS A 199 1.40 -20.89 -19.35
C LYS A 199 0.24 -20.91 -18.35
N LYS A 200 -0.95 -20.44 -18.73
CA LYS A 200 -2.13 -20.42 -17.84
C LYS A 200 -2.64 -21.83 -17.59
N GLN A 201 -2.67 -22.67 -18.62
CA GLN A 201 -3.05 -24.07 -18.50
C GLN A 201 -2.01 -24.85 -17.69
N PHE A 202 -0.72 -24.61 -17.94
CA PHE A 202 0.38 -25.18 -17.17
C PHE A 202 0.27 -24.83 -15.68
N ASP A 203 0.15 -23.55 -15.35
CA ASP A 203 0.00 -23.11 -13.95
C ASP A 203 -1.24 -23.74 -13.28
N GLY A 204 -2.32 -23.97 -14.05
CA GLY A 204 -3.51 -24.66 -13.60
C GLY A 204 -3.29 -26.15 -13.31
N GLN A 205 -2.47 -26.83 -14.11
CA GLN A 205 -2.13 -28.24 -13.92
C GLN A 205 -1.24 -28.43 -12.68
N GLU A 206 -0.21 -27.60 -12.49
CA GLU A 206 0.65 -27.68 -11.30
C GLU A 206 -0.14 -27.53 -10.00
N LEU A 207 -1.16 -26.66 -10.00
CA LEU A 207 -2.07 -26.49 -8.87
C LEU A 207 -3.00 -27.70 -8.67
N ALA A 208 -3.45 -28.33 -9.75
CA ALA A 208 -4.26 -29.54 -9.67
C ALA A 208 -3.45 -30.73 -9.13
N ASP A 209 -2.20 -30.86 -9.56
CA ASP A 209 -1.28 -31.90 -9.08
C ASP A 209 -0.95 -31.70 -7.59
N ALA A 210 -0.67 -30.46 -7.18
CA ALA A 210 -0.48 -30.12 -5.77
C ALA A 210 -1.75 -30.38 -4.93
N SER A 211 -2.94 -30.10 -5.50
CA SER A 211 -4.23 -30.38 -4.88
C SER A 211 -4.41 -31.87 -4.59
N ILE A 212 -4.13 -32.75 -5.57
CA ILE A 212 -4.20 -34.20 -5.41
C ILE A 212 -3.17 -34.69 -4.38
N LEU A 213 -1.94 -34.18 -4.44
CA LEU A 213 -0.85 -34.64 -3.57
C LEU A 213 -1.03 -34.24 -2.10
N HIS A 214 -1.66 -33.08 -1.85
CA HIS A 214 -1.75 -32.53 -0.50
C HIS A 214 -3.16 -32.49 0.09
N ASP A 215 -4.18 -32.86 -0.69
CA ASP A 215 -5.60 -32.88 -0.30
C ASP A 215 -6.13 -31.50 0.11
N TYR A 216 -5.87 -30.51 -0.75
CA TYR A 216 -6.39 -29.14 -0.61
C TYR A 216 -7.00 -28.65 -1.91
N GLU A 217 -8.01 -27.77 -1.82
CA GLU A 217 -8.59 -27.11 -2.99
C GLU A 217 -7.53 -26.26 -3.73
N PRO A 218 -7.48 -26.27 -5.08
CA PRO A 218 -6.52 -25.48 -5.85
C PRO A 218 -6.55 -23.98 -5.52
N GLN A 219 -7.71 -23.47 -5.10
CA GLN A 219 -7.87 -22.07 -4.71
C GLN A 219 -7.15 -21.74 -3.39
N THR A 220 -7.03 -22.70 -2.46
CA THR A 220 -6.35 -22.51 -1.18
C THR A 220 -4.88 -22.16 -1.38
N PHE A 221 -4.19 -22.84 -2.31
CA PHE A 221 -2.79 -22.54 -2.61
C PHE A 221 -2.60 -21.12 -3.13
N LYS A 222 -3.52 -20.63 -3.96
CA LYS A 222 -3.49 -19.25 -4.48
C LYS A 222 -3.74 -18.24 -3.38
N ASP A 223 -4.73 -18.50 -2.54
CA ASP A 223 -5.09 -17.61 -1.44
C ASP A 223 -3.95 -17.50 -0.40
N TYR A 224 -3.25 -18.60 -0.14
CA TYR A 224 -2.10 -18.63 0.76
C TYR A 224 -0.90 -17.93 0.13
N ALA A 225 -0.61 -18.17 -1.15
CA ALA A 225 0.47 -17.48 -1.86
C ALA A 225 0.27 -15.95 -1.91
N ASP A 226 -0.96 -15.49 -2.22
CA ASP A 226 -1.33 -14.06 -2.18
C ASP A 226 -1.13 -13.46 -0.78
N THR A 227 -1.58 -14.18 0.26
CA THR A 227 -1.42 -13.72 1.65
C THR A 227 0.06 -13.69 2.04
N ASN A 228 0.83 -14.72 1.72
CA ASN A 228 2.28 -14.78 1.98
C ASN A 228 3.00 -13.61 1.31
N PHE A 229 2.73 -13.33 0.03
CA PHE A 229 3.32 -12.19 -0.67
C PHE A 229 3.00 -10.86 0.02
N ARG A 230 1.75 -10.63 0.42
CA ARG A 230 1.37 -9.38 1.09
C ARG A 230 2.08 -9.20 2.43
N TYR A 231 2.17 -10.25 3.25
CA TYR A 231 2.86 -10.18 4.55
C TYR A 231 4.40 -10.09 4.40
N LEU A 232 4.99 -10.75 3.41
CA LEU A 232 6.41 -10.58 3.08
C LEU A 232 6.70 -9.14 2.66
N LYS A 233 5.87 -8.55 1.78
CA LYS A 233 6.02 -7.14 1.37
C LYS A 233 5.81 -6.16 2.52
N ALA A 234 4.91 -6.46 3.45
CA ALA A 234 4.74 -5.64 4.66
C ALA A 234 5.98 -5.58 5.54
N THR A 235 7.00 -6.44 5.37
CA THR A 235 8.29 -6.31 6.06
C THR A 235 9.21 -5.24 5.48
N GLY A 236 8.95 -4.78 4.25
CA GLY A 236 9.86 -3.89 3.53
C GLY A 236 11.18 -4.54 3.10
N LEU A 237 11.26 -5.88 3.05
CA LEU A 237 12.44 -6.62 2.58
C LEU A 237 12.34 -7.10 1.13
N VAL A 238 11.12 -7.15 0.59
CA VAL A 238 10.83 -7.59 -0.77
C VAL A 238 9.90 -6.61 -1.48
N GLN A 239 10.02 -6.54 -2.80
CA GLN A 239 9.21 -5.70 -3.70
C GLN A 239 8.69 -6.51 -4.89
N ASN A 240 7.67 -6.02 -5.57
CA ASN A 240 7.12 -6.63 -6.77
C ASN A 240 8.20 -6.72 -7.87
N LYS A 241 8.24 -7.87 -8.55
CA LYS A 241 8.97 -8.03 -9.81
C LYS A 241 8.11 -8.90 -10.74
N GLY A 242 7.47 -8.27 -11.72
CA GLY A 242 6.44 -8.91 -12.55
C GLY A 242 5.31 -9.49 -11.69
N ARG A 243 4.94 -10.76 -11.93
CA ARG A 243 3.91 -11.48 -11.15
C ARG A 243 4.48 -12.18 -9.89
N GLY A 244 5.56 -11.64 -9.35
CA GLY A 244 6.33 -12.22 -8.25
C GLY A 244 6.90 -11.16 -7.33
N ILE A 245 7.77 -11.58 -6.42
CA ILE A 245 8.53 -10.70 -5.52
C ILE A 245 10.04 -10.88 -5.75
N ALA A 246 10.84 -9.88 -5.41
CA ALA A 246 12.30 -9.96 -5.39
C ALA A 246 12.84 -9.24 -4.14
N LEU A 247 14.05 -9.58 -3.72
CA LEU A 247 14.70 -8.89 -2.60
C LEU A 247 14.95 -7.42 -2.96
N ILE A 248 14.77 -6.54 -1.98
CA ILE A 248 15.13 -5.12 -2.12
C ILE A 248 16.65 -5.00 -2.02
N PRO A 249 17.35 -4.46 -3.05
CA PRO A 249 18.82 -4.35 -3.03
C PRO A 249 19.36 -3.59 -1.82
N GLU A 250 18.67 -2.54 -1.37
CA GLU A 250 19.02 -1.71 -0.21
C GLU A 250 18.97 -2.47 1.11
N LYS A 251 18.33 -3.64 1.13
CA LYS A 251 18.14 -4.46 2.33
C LYS A 251 18.95 -5.75 2.27
N HIS A 252 19.79 -5.95 1.25
CA HIS A 252 20.47 -7.22 0.99
C HIS A 252 21.33 -7.70 2.18
N ILE A 253 22.27 -6.86 2.65
CA ILE A 253 23.12 -7.18 3.82
C ILE A 253 22.28 -7.42 5.08
N PHE A 254 21.20 -6.65 5.27
CA PHE A 254 20.29 -6.87 6.39
C PHE A 254 19.64 -8.26 6.31
N ILE A 255 19.19 -8.66 5.12
CA ILE A 255 18.53 -9.95 4.85
C ILE A 255 19.52 -11.10 5.10
N GLU A 256 20.77 -11.00 4.65
CA GLU A 256 21.81 -11.99 4.94
C GLU A 256 22.01 -12.18 6.45
N LYS A 257 22.10 -11.08 7.21
CA LYS A 257 22.25 -11.13 8.67
C LYS A 257 21.01 -11.71 9.36
N LEU A 258 19.81 -11.39 8.86
CA LEU A 258 18.57 -11.93 9.41
C LEU A 258 18.45 -13.45 9.16
N VAL A 259 18.83 -13.92 7.98
CA VAL A 259 18.81 -15.34 7.62
C VAL A 259 19.88 -16.12 8.38
N ALA A 260 21.05 -15.52 8.62
CA ALA A 260 22.12 -16.14 9.40
C ALA A 260 21.80 -16.30 10.90
N ASP A 261 20.83 -15.54 11.41
CA ASP A 261 20.28 -15.71 12.76
C ASP A 261 19.16 -16.77 12.74
N ASP A 262 19.54 -18.04 12.79
CA ASP A 262 18.64 -19.20 12.68
C ASP A 262 18.13 -19.74 14.03
N LYS A 263 18.38 -18.99 15.11
CA LYS A 263 18.03 -19.43 16.46
C LYS A 263 16.52 -19.45 16.68
N ALA A 264 15.96 -20.66 16.77
CA ALA A 264 14.61 -20.88 17.24
C ALA A 264 14.46 -20.46 18.72
N PRO A 265 13.25 -20.07 19.16
CA PRO A 265 13.02 -19.78 20.57
C PRO A 265 13.21 -21.02 21.44
N ASP A 266 14.01 -20.89 22.51
CA ASP A 266 14.34 -22.01 23.42
C ASP A 266 13.18 -22.41 24.36
N SER A 267 12.11 -21.59 24.44
CA SER A 267 10.90 -21.90 25.20
C SER A 267 9.69 -21.11 24.69
N ASP A 268 8.49 -21.56 25.05
CA ASP A 268 7.23 -20.85 24.76
C ASP A 268 7.24 -19.43 25.34
N LEU A 269 7.78 -19.22 26.54
CA LEU A 269 7.86 -17.88 27.16
C LEU A 269 8.71 -16.92 26.33
N VAL A 270 9.86 -17.39 25.83
CA VAL A 270 10.74 -16.62 24.95
C VAL A 270 10.03 -16.31 23.62
N PHE A 271 9.31 -17.28 23.07
CA PHE A 271 8.50 -17.08 21.87
C PHE A 271 7.42 -15.99 22.08
N TYR A 272 6.58 -16.10 23.12
CA TYR A 272 5.55 -15.13 23.42
C TYR A 272 6.12 -13.73 23.68
N THR A 273 7.21 -13.64 24.44
CA THR A 273 7.85 -12.37 24.77
C THR A 273 8.43 -11.70 23.52
N SER A 274 9.13 -12.46 22.68
CA SER A 274 9.66 -11.98 21.41
C SER A 274 8.54 -11.52 20.46
N LEU A 275 7.46 -12.30 20.37
CA LEU A 275 6.31 -11.97 19.53
C LEU A 275 5.61 -10.68 19.98
N CYS A 276 5.33 -10.52 21.27
CA CYS A 276 4.60 -9.37 21.80
C CYS A 276 5.46 -8.09 21.89
N ASN A 277 6.76 -8.21 22.14
CA ASN A 277 7.68 -7.07 22.14
C ASN A 277 8.18 -6.69 20.73
N GLY A 278 8.06 -7.64 19.79
CA GLY A 278 8.73 -7.64 18.50
C GLY A 278 10.15 -8.18 18.61
N ALA A 279 10.57 -9.02 17.66
CA ALA A 279 11.91 -9.60 17.65
C ALA A 279 13.00 -8.52 17.65
N THR A 280 14.14 -8.87 18.26
CA THR A 280 15.40 -8.18 18.01
C THR A 280 15.79 -8.37 16.55
N LEU A 281 16.17 -7.29 15.89
CA LEU A 281 16.63 -7.29 14.50
C LEU A 281 18.16 -7.23 14.44
N PRO A 282 18.79 -7.63 13.32
CA PRO A 282 20.23 -7.48 13.13
C PRO A 282 20.75 -6.07 13.44
N THR A 283 19.98 -5.02 13.09
CA THR A 283 20.35 -3.61 13.31
C THR A 283 20.21 -3.15 14.76
N ASP A 284 19.67 -3.97 15.66
CA ASP A 284 19.70 -3.68 17.09
C ASP A 284 21.08 -4.03 17.69
N ASN A 285 21.92 -4.77 16.95
CA ASN A 285 23.34 -4.97 17.25
C ASN A 285 24.19 -3.93 16.49
N LYS A 286 25.15 -3.31 17.19
CA LYS A 286 25.97 -2.22 16.66
C LYS A 286 26.78 -2.63 15.43
N ASP A 287 27.47 -3.77 15.49
CA ASP A 287 28.39 -4.20 14.42
C ASP A 287 27.62 -4.52 13.14
N SER A 288 26.50 -5.24 13.28
CA SER A 288 25.58 -5.50 12.16
C SER A 288 24.95 -4.22 11.62
N ALA A 289 24.59 -3.26 12.48
CA ALA A 289 24.05 -1.97 12.06
C ALA A 289 25.07 -1.15 11.25
N LEU A 290 26.36 -1.17 11.65
CA LEU A 290 27.44 -0.52 10.90
C LEU A 290 27.62 -1.13 9.51
N LEU A 291 27.61 -2.46 9.39
CA LEU A 291 27.71 -3.14 8.09
C LEU A 291 26.56 -2.75 7.15
N VAL A 292 25.32 -2.69 7.68
CA VAL A 292 24.15 -2.25 6.90
C VAL A 292 24.30 -0.79 6.47
N LEU A 293 24.81 0.08 7.35
CA LEU A 293 25.05 1.49 7.03
C LEU A 293 26.11 1.66 5.94
N GLU A 294 27.23 0.93 6.01
CA GLU A 294 28.30 0.97 5.01
C GLU A 294 27.80 0.55 3.63
N ASP A 295 26.96 -0.48 3.55
CA ASP A 295 26.34 -0.91 2.30
C ASP A 295 25.43 0.18 1.72
N LEU A 296 24.57 0.79 2.53
CA LEU A 296 23.71 1.90 2.08
C LEU A 296 24.50 3.11 1.58
N LEU A 297 25.62 3.45 2.23
CA LEU A 297 26.53 4.49 1.76
C LEU A 297 27.17 4.13 0.41
N SER A 298 27.54 2.87 0.22
CA SER A 298 28.03 2.36 -1.07
C SER A 298 26.97 2.51 -2.17
N GLN A 299 25.70 2.22 -1.85
CA GLN A 299 24.58 2.36 -2.79
C GLN A 299 24.32 3.84 -3.16
N LEU A 300 24.34 4.76 -2.20
CA LEU A 300 24.26 6.20 -2.50
C LEU A 300 25.40 6.68 -3.41
N ASN A 301 26.64 6.24 -3.14
CA ASN A 301 27.79 6.58 -3.96
C ASN A 301 27.65 6.07 -5.40
N LYS A 302 27.10 4.86 -5.61
CA LYS A 302 26.81 4.32 -6.95
C LYS A 302 25.78 5.16 -7.72
N LEU A 303 24.84 5.80 -7.02
CA LEU A 303 23.88 6.74 -7.58
C LEU A 303 24.45 8.16 -7.76
N GLY A 304 25.72 8.38 -7.40
CA GLY A 304 26.36 9.71 -7.46
C GLY A 304 25.88 10.67 -6.38
N ILE A 305 25.20 10.18 -5.34
CA ILE A 305 24.70 10.99 -4.23
C ILE A 305 25.77 11.00 -3.12
N LYS A 306 26.33 12.17 -2.85
CA LYS A 306 27.28 12.35 -1.75
C LYS A 306 26.52 12.50 -0.43
N PHE A 307 26.94 11.74 0.59
CA PHE A 307 26.40 11.85 1.94
C PHE A 307 27.57 11.93 2.93
N ASP A 308 27.60 12.99 3.74
CA ASP A 308 28.64 13.17 4.75
C ASP A 308 28.23 12.52 6.07
N VAL A 309 28.93 11.44 6.41
CA VAL A 309 28.74 10.70 7.67
C VAL A 309 29.71 11.14 8.77
N THR A 310 30.75 11.92 8.44
CA THR A 310 31.90 12.15 9.34
C THR A 310 31.54 12.85 10.65
N SER A 311 30.51 13.71 10.63
CA SER A 311 30.04 14.45 11.80
C SER A 311 28.81 13.84 12.48
N ARG A 312 28.38 12.63 12.09
CA ARG A 312 27.16 12.00 12.59
C ARG A 312 27.45 11.07 13.78
N PRO A 313 26.55 10.99 14.79
CA PRO A 313 26.73 10.04 15.89
C PRO A 313 26.57 8.60 15.37
N LEU A 314 27.49 7.71 15.74
CA LEU A 314 27.47 6.28 15.40
C LEU A 314 27.86 5.39 16.60
N ALA A 315 27.68 5.91 17.82
CA ALA A 315 28.15 5.25 19.03
C ALA A 315 27.26 4.05 19.41
N THR A 316 25.95 4.16 19.17
CA THR A 316 24.93 3.18 19.52
C THR A 316 24.14 2.70 18.30
N PRO A 317 23.47 1.53 18.36
CA PRO A 317 22.55 1.09 17.31
C PRO A 317 21.45 2.11 16.98
N ALA A 318 20.98 2.85 17.99
CA ALA A 318 19.98 3.90 17.79
C ALA A 318 20.54 5.08 16.97
N ASP A 319 21.77 5.51 17.26
CA ASP A 319 22.43 6.58 16.48
C ASP A 319 22.60 6.17 15.02
N ILE A 320 23.10 4.94 14.80
CA ILE A 320 23.27 4.35 13.47
C ILE A 320 21.93 4.25 12.74
N GLY A 321 20.88 3.83 13.46
CA GLY A 321 19.51 3.78 12.94
C GLY A 321 19.00 5.14 12.48
N GLY A 322 19.30 6.22 13.20
CA GLY A 322 18.97 7.58 12.80
C GLY A 322 19.60 7.97 11.45
N VAL A 323 20.90 7.71 11.29
CA VAL A 323 21.61 7.97 10.02
C VAL A 323 21.09 7.08 8.89
N ARG A 324 20.85 5.79 9.18
CA ARG A 324 20.28 4.83 8.22
C ARG A 324 18.93 5.31 7.69
N HIS A 325 18.03 5.76 8.56
CA HIS A 325 16.71 6.25 8.15
C HIS A 325 16.80 7.49 7.26
N GLU A 326 17.76 8.39 7.50
CA GLU A 326 18.01 9.54 6.64
C GLU A 326 18.45 9.11 5.23
N ILE A 327 19.39 8.17 5.13
CA ILE A 327 19.85 7.62 3.86
C ILE A 327 18.71 6.90 3.11
N GLU A 328 17.93 6.08 3.82
CA GLU A 328 16.77 5.40 3.24
C GLU A 328 15.72 6.38 2.73
N ALA A 329 15.51 7.52 3.40
CA ALA A 329 14.61 8.57 2.94
C ALA A 329 15.13 9.22 1.64
N ILE A 330 16.44 9.49 1.53
CA ILE A 330 17.07 10.00 0.31
C ILE A 330 16.91 9.01 -0.85
N LEU A 331 17.19 7.73 -0.61
CA LEU A 331 17.03 6.68 -1.62
C LEU A 331 15.57 6.55 -2.07
N SER A 332 14.63 6.56 -1.12
CA SER A 332 13.20 6.50 -1.42
C SER A 332 12.74 7.70 -2.27
N ALA A 333 13.13 8.92 -1.87
CA ALA A 333 12.83 10.14 -2.63
C ALA A 333 13.40 10.07 -4.06
N ARG A 334 14.63 9.58 -4.21
CA ARG A 334 15.25 9.40 -5.53
C ARG A 334 14.50 8.39 -6.39
N LYS A 335 14.14 7.23 -5.84
CA LYS A 335 13.37 6.22 -6.57
C LYS A 335 11.97 6.74 -6.95
N GLU A 336 11.38 7.60 -6.13
CA GLU A 336 10.09 8.24 -6.46
C GLU A 336 10.21 9.26 -7.59
N GLU A 337 11.31 10.01 -7.65
CA GLU A 337 11.63 10.83 -8.83
C GLU A 337 11.76 9.95 -10.08
N ASP A 338 12.54 8.86 -10.00
CA ASP A 338 12.70 7.94 -11.11
C ASP A 338 11.36 7.27 -11.50
N TYR A 339 10.50 6.93 -10.53
CA TYR A 339 9.13 6.46 -10.75
C TYR A 339 8.28 7.50 -11.49
N ALA A 340 8.34 8.77 -11.07
CA ALA A 340 7.61 9.88 -11.70
C ALA A 340 8.00 10.07 -13.17
N THR A 341 9.29 10.00 -13.50
CA THR A 341 9.76 10.16 -14.88
C THR A 341 9.21 9.11 -15.85
N ARG A 342 8.84 7.92 -15.36
CA ARG A 342 8.27 6.84 -16.17
C ARG A 342 6.77 6.97 -16.44
N GLN A 343 6.06 7.77 -15.64
CA GLN A 343 4.58 7.80 -15.66
C GLN A 343 4.01 8.23 -17.03
N ALA A 344 4.72 9.08 -17.77
CA ALA A 344 4.32 9.48 -19.12
C ALA A 344 4.23 8.28 -20.08
N GLY A 345 5.08 7.26 -19.92
CA GLY A 345 5.07 6.03 -20.70
C GLY A 345 4.13 4.95 -20.16
N GLU A 346 3.47 5.20 -19.03
CA GLU A 346 2.55 4.27 -18.35
C GLU A 346 1.10 4.80 -18.37
N TRP A 347 0.80 5.79 -19.22
CA TRP A 347 -0.50 6.47 -19.23
C TRP A 347 -1.67 5.54 -19.54
N GLU A 348 -1.49 4.49 -20.37
CA GLU A 348 -2.54 3.49 -20.62
C GLU A 348 -2.86 2.67 -19.38
N GLU A 349 -1.87 2.37 -18.55
CA GLU A 349 -2.08 1.69 -17.27
C GLU A 349 -2.84 2.60 -16.30
N ILE A 350 -2.47 3.89 -16.24
CA ILE A 350 -3.17 4.90 -15.43
C ILE A 350 -4.65 4.97 -15.85
N VAL A 351 -4.93 5.02 -17.15
CA VAL A 351 -6.29 4.99 -17.71
C VAL A 351 -7.01 3.68 -17.36
N ALA A 352 -6.33 2.53 -17.40
CA ALA A 352 -6.92 1.26 -17.00
C ALA A 352 -7.34 1.28 -15.52
N TYR A 353 -6.53 1.85 -14.63
CA TYR A 353 -6.90 2.05 -13.24
C TYR A 353 -8.08 3.03 -13.05
N MET A 354 -8.12 4.15 -13.79
CA MET A 354 -9.29 5.05 -13.79
C MET A 354 -10.56 4.29 -14.16
N ASN A 355 -10.50 3.45 -15.20
CA ASN A 355 -11.62 2.63 -15.65
C ASN A 355 -12.10 1.61 -14.60
N LEU A 356 -11.22 1.08 -13.75
CA LEU A 356 -11.63 0.23 -12.62
C LEU A 356 -12.44 1.01 -11.58
N LEU A 357 -12.12 2.28 -11.33
CA LEU A 357 -12.89 3.13 -10.41
C LEU A 357 -14.21 3.61 -11.01
N ILE A 358 -14.22 3.94 -12.30
CA ILE A 358 -15.43 4.34 -13.04
C ILE A 358 -16.42 3.16 -13.09
N HIS A 359 -15.94 1.96 -13.45
CA HIS A 359 -16.75 0.76 -13.60
C HIS A 359 -16.60 -0.20 -12.41
N ARG A 360 -17.18 0.18 -11.27
CA ARG A 360 -17.09 -0.56 -9.97
C ARG A 360 -17.50 -2.04 -10.02
N ASN A 361 -18.22 -2.47 -11.05
CA ASN A 361 -18.60 -3.87 -11.30
C ASN A 361 -17.43 -4.73 -11.84
N ARG A 362 -16.39 -4.10 -12.40
CA ARG A 362 -15.20 -4.80 -12.91
C ARG A 362 -14.14 -4.92 -11.81
N LYS A 363 -13.84 -6.15 -11.39
CA LYS A 363 -12.86 -6.42 -10.32
C LYS A 363 -11.40 -6.31 -10.77
N SER A 364 -11.12 -6.51 -12.05
CA SER A 364 -9.75 -6.49 -12.58
C SER A 364 -9.68 -6.25 -14.08
N ILE A 365 -8.53 -5.76 -14.55
CA ILE A 365 -8.18 -5.61 -15.96
C ILE A 365 -6.89 -6.38 -16.23
N THR A 366 -6.81 -7.06 -17.37
CA THR A 366 -5.54 -7.58 -17.89
C THR A 366 -5.03 -6.60 -18.93
N LEU A 367 -3.84 -6.07 -18.71
CA LEU A 367 -3.14 -5.13 -19.57
C LEU A 367 -2.57 -5.85 -20.81
N ALA A 368 -2.15 -5.08 -21.81
CA ALA A 368 -1.58 -5.63 -23.05
C ALA A 368 -0.30 -6.45 -22.82
N ASN A 369 0.47 -6.12 -21.79
CA ASN A 369 1.67 -6.85 -21.36
C ASN A 369 1.34 -8.19 -20.62
N GLY A 370 0.06 -8.51 -20.44
CA GLY A 370 -0.42 -9.71 -19.73
C GLY A 370 -0.47 -9.59 -18.21
N GLU A 371 -0.12 -8.42 -17.65
CA GLU A 371 -0.27 -8.13 -16.24
C GLU A 371 -1.74 -7.94 -15.85
N LYS A 372 -2.10 -8.36 -14.64
CA LYS A 372 -3.46 -8.20 -14.11
C LYS A 372 -3.42 -7.14 -13.02
N ILE A 373 -4.15 -6.04 -13.24
CA ILE A 373 -4.37 -5.00 -12.25
C ILE A 373 -5.74 -5.15 -11.60
N GLU A 374 -5.84 -4.78 -10.33
CA GLU A 374 -7.07 -4.75 -9.55
C GLU A 374 -7.00 -3.68 -8.47
N ILE A 375 -8.17 -3.19 -8.04
CA ILE A 375 -8.30 -2.26 -6.92
C ILE A 375 -9.07 -2.99 -5.82
N PRO A 376 -8.46 -3.27 -4.66
CA PRO A 376 -9.19 -3.81 -3.53
C PRO A 376 -10.30 -2.82 -3.12
N GLN A 377 -11.54 -3.30 -3.03
CA GLN A 377 -12.71 -2.42 -2.80
C GLN A 377 -12.54 -1.52 -1.56
N ALA A 378 -11.93 -2.04 -0.49
CA ALA A 378 -11.71 -1.30 0.74
C ALA A 378 -10.55 -0.28 0.66
N GLU A 379 -9.72 -0.36 -0.37
CA GLU A 379 -8.58 0.53 -0.63
C GLU A 379 -8.89 1.51 -1.79
N ALA A 380 -10.08 1.42 -2.39
CA ALA A 380 -10.48 2.24 -3.52
C ALA A 380 -10.31 3.76 -3.32
N PRO A 381 -10.59 4.34 -2.13
CA PRO A 381 -10.30 5.76 -1.87
C PRO A 381 -8.81 6.10 -2.03
N ALA A 382 -7.91 5.30 -1.44
CA ALA A 382 -6.47 5.51 -1.53
C ALA A 382 -5.95 5.33 -2.96
N TYR A 383 -6.51 4.37 -3.70
CA TYR A 383 -6.21 4.21 -5.13
C TYR A 383 -6.69 5.39 -5.96
N PHE A 384 -7.80 6.06 -5.60
CA PHE A 384 -8.28 7.22 -6.34
C PHE A 384 -7.30 8.39 -6.26
N GLU A 385 -6.82 8.72 -5.06
CA GLU A 385 -5.78 9.73 -4.87
C GLU A 385 -4.51 9.36 -5.64
N TRP A 386 -4.07 8.11 -5.54
CA TRP A 386 -2.87 7.61 -6.19
C TRP A 386 -2.95 7.63 -7.73
N ILE A 387 -4.10 7.28 -8.30
CA ILE A 387 -4.31 7.31 -9.76
C ILE A 387 -4.18 8.73 -10.29
N LEU A 388 -4.77 9.72 -9.60
CA LEU A 388 -4.64 11.12 -10.02
C LEU A 388 -3.24 11.66 -9.80
N TRP A 389 -2.57 11.28 -8.71
CA TRP A 389 -1.15 11.57 -8.52
C TRP A 389 -0.33 11.08 -9.72
N ARG A 390 -0.46 9.81 -10.11
CA ARG A 390 0.19 9.26 -11.31
C ARG A 390 -0.18 10.01 -12.58
N ALA A 391 -1.45 10.35 -12.77
CA ALA A 391 -1.91 11.10 -13.94
C ALA A 391 -1.18 12.43 -14.08
N PHE A 392 -1.06 13.20 -12.99
CA PHE A 392 -0.35 14.48 -13.03
C PHE A 392 1.18 14.33 -13.08
N LEU A 393 1.75 13.26 -12.52
CA LEU A 393 3.16 12.90 -12.76
C LEU A 393 3.41 12.61 -14.25
N ALA A 394 2.47 11.94 -14.94
CA ALA A 394 2.59 11.60 -16.35
C ALA A 394 2.64 12.84 -17.25
N ILE A 395 2.02 13.96 -16.86
CA ILE A 395 2.13 15.26 -17.57
C ILE A 395 3.57 15.82 -17.49
N ASN A 396 4.37 15.35 -16.53
CA ASN A 396 5.83 15.56 -16.43
C ASN A 396 6.26 17.04 -16.49
N SER A 397 5.60 17.89 -15.71
CA SER A 397 5.84 19.35 -15.72
C SER A 397 5.80 19.98 -14.33
N LEU A 398 5.89 19.17 -13.27
CA LEU A 398 5.83 19.66 -11.89
C LEU A 398 7.08 20.46 -11.50
N LYS A 399 6.87 21.49 -10.69
CA LYS A 399 7.91 22.31 -10.05
C LYS A 399 8.21 21.82 -8.64
N ASN A 400 7.19 21.42 -7.89
CA ASN A 400 7.36 20.68 -6.66
C ASN A 400 7.76 19.22 -6.95
N LYS A 401 8.36 18.56 -5.97
CA LYS A 401 8.81 17.18 -6.10
C LYS A 401 7.62 16.21 -6.08
N PRO A 402 7.72 15.03 -6.71
CA PRO A 402 6.64 14.04 -6.72
C PRO A 402 6.10 13.68 -5.32
N TYR A 403 7.01 13.56 -4.34
CA TYR A 403 6.68 13.27 -2.94
C TYR A 403 6.10 14.47 -2.17
N GLU A 404 6.22 15.69 -2.70
CA GLU A 404 5.56 16.89 -2.18
C GLU A 404 4.17 17.08 -2.80
N ALA A 405 3.87 16.37 -3.89
CA ALA A 405 2.62 16.50 -4.62
C ALA A 405 1.46 15.66 -4.07
N ARG A 406 1.75 14.77 -3.12
CA ARG A 406 0.79 13.87 -2.45
C ARG A 406 0.89 13.98 -0.94
N ARG A 407 -0.23 13.72 -0.24
CA ARG A 407 -0.26 13.59 1.23
C ARG A 407 -0.52 12.17 1.72
N PHE A 408 -0.96 11.26 0.86
CA PHE A 408 -1.02 9.83 1.16
C PHE A 408 0.38 9.20 1.16
N LYS A 409 0.49 7.98 1.72
CA LYS A 409 1.73 7.21 1.79
C LYS A 409 1.80 6.14 0.71
N ILE A 410 2.99 5.88 0.19
CA ILE A 410 3.27 4.77 -0.74
C ILE A 410 4.21 3.75 -0.11
N ASP A 411 4.12 2.51 -0.56
CA ASP A 411 5.04 1.44 -0.19
C ASP A 411 6.23 1.32 -1.16
N GLN A 412 7.07 0.30 -0.96
CA GLN A 412 8.23 0.00 -1.81
C GLN A 412 7.87 -0.30 -3.27
N ASP A 413 6.61 -0.66 -3.56
CA ASP A 413 6.11 -0.92 -4.90
C ASP A 413 5.46 0.32 -5.54
N PHE A 414 5.54 1.48 -4.88
CA PHE A 414 4.83 2.70 -5.25
C PHE A 414 3.30 2.54 -5.21
N LEU A 415 2.76 1.60 -4.44
CA LEU A 415 1.31 1.44 -4.24
C LEU A 415 0.84 2.22 -3.00
N PRO A 416 -0.40 2.74 -2.98
CA PRO A 416 -0.91 3.51 -1.86
C PRO A 416 -1.16 2.63 -0.63
N VAL A 417 -0.75 3.11 0.55
CA VAL A 417 -0.94 2.42 1.84
C VAL A 417 -2.22 2.87 2.56
N GLY A 418 -2.75 4.04 2.20
CA GLY A 418 -3.96 4.64 2.77
C GLY A 418 -4.26 5.97 2.09
N THR A 419 -5.36 6.62 2.47
CA THR A 419 -5.72 7.96 1.97
C THR A 419 -4.84 9.04 2.58
N ALA A 420 -4.88 10.23 2.01
CA ALA A 420 -4.29 11.42 2.60
C ALA A 420 -4.87 11.65 4.01
N PRO A 421 -4.06 12.13 4.96
CA PRO A 421 -4.57 12.53 6.26
C PRO A 421 -5.51 13.73 6.11
N GLY A 422 -6.50 13.83 6.98
CA GLY A 422 -7.41 15.00 7.02
C GLY A 422 -6.67 16.33 7.25
N ASN A 423 -7.43 17.43 7.26
CA ASN A 423 -6.95 18.81 7.48
C ASN A 423 -6.07 19.43 6.37
N GLY A 424 -5.98 18.80 5.21
CA GLY A 424 -5.37 19.38 4.02
C GLY A 424 -5.91 18.69 2.77
N PRO A 425 -5.53 19.18 1.58
CA PRO A 425 -5.99 18.58 0.33
C PRO A 425 -5.38 17.21 0.09
N ASP A 426 -5.96 16.43 -0.80
CA ASP A 426 -5.39 15.13 -1.19
C ASP A 426 -4.07 15.30 -1.96
N LEU A 427 -4.07 16.18 -2.97
CA LEU A 427 -2.94 16.40 -3.88
C LEU A 427 -2.70 17.90 -4.15
N ILE A 428 -1.43 18.26 -4.38
CA ILE A 428 -1.01 19.63 -4.68
C ILE A 428 0.04 19.60 -5.81
N PHE A 429 -0.29 20.12 -6.97
CA PHE A 429 0.63 20.19 -8.11
C PHE A 429 1.04 21.63 -8.36
N GLU A 430 2.33 21.92 -8.23
CA GLU A 430 2.89 23.21 -8.59
C GLU A 430 3.40 23.15 -10.04
N PHE A 431 2.86 24.00 -10.90
CA PHE A 431 3.36 24.23 -12.26
C PHE A 431 4.04 25.60 -12.34
N GLU A 432 4.60 25.93 -13.50
CA GLU A 432 5.26 27.23 -13.73
C GLU A 432 4.31 28.40 -13.43
N GLU A 433 3.10 28.40 -14.00
CA GLU A 433 2.19 29.55 -13.95
C GLU A 433 1.11 29.45 -12.86
N PHE A 434 0.85 28.26 -12.32
CA PHE A 434 -0.28 28.02 -11.41
C PHE A 434 -0.02 26.86 -10.46
N VAL A 435 -0.82 26.79 -9.40
CA VAL A 435 -0.91 25.64 -8.50
C VAL A 435 -2.28 25.02 -8.66
N LEU A 436 -2.32 23.69 -8.70
CA LEU A 436 -3.55 22.90 -8.75
C LEU A 436 -3.70 22.11 -7.47
N VAL A 437 -4.78 22.39 -6.75
CA VAL A 437 -5.22 21.60 -5.60
C VAL A 437 -6.25 20.60 -6.09
N VAL A 438 -6.00 19.31 -5.92
CA VAL A 438 -6.94 18.26 -6.34
C VAL A 438 -7.50 17.56 -5.11
N GLU A 439 -8.83 17.43 -5.10
CA GLU A 439 -9.60 16.75 -4.05
C GLU A 439 -10.44 15.67 -4.72
N VAL A 440 -10.45 14.47 -4.14
CA VAL A 440 -11.17 13.33 -4.72
C VAL A 440 -12.16 12.73 -3.74
N THR A 441 -13.27 12.21 -4.26
CA THR A 441 -14.21 11.47 -3.41
C THR A 441 -14.93 10.36 -4.18
N LEU A 442 -15.09 9.22 -3.51
CA LEU A 442 -15.98 8.15 -3.98
C LEU A 442 -17.44 8.35 -3.54
N THR A 443 -17.72 9.33 -2.67
CA THR A 443 -19.08 9.69 -2.27
C THR A 443 -19.81 10.31 -3.46
N ASP A 444 -21.00 9.81 -3.79
CA ASP A 444 -21.71 10.11 -5.05
C ASP A 444 -23.19 10.51 -4.87
N ASN A 445 -23.58 10.81 -3.62
CA ASN A 445 -24.94 11.20 -3.22
C ASN A 445 -24.94 12.49 -2.40
N SER A 446 -26.10 12.91 -1.87
CA SER A 446 -26.24 14.18 -1.13
C SER A 446 -25.31 14.32 0.08
N ARG A 447 -24.80 13.23 0.65
CA ARG A 447 -23.78 13.28 1.71
C ARG A 447 -22.45 13.87 1.23
N GLN A 448 -22.20 13.91 -0.08
CA GLN A 448 -21.03 14.53 -0.69
C GLN A 448 -20.93 16.01 -0.29
N GLU A 449 -22.05 16.73 -0.22
CA GLU A 449 -22.04 18.15 0.17
C GLU A 449 -21.57 18.30 1.63
N ALA A 450 -22.12 17.47 2.52
CA ALA A 450 -21.77 17.50 3.94
C ALA A 450 -20.32 17.06 4.21
N ALA A 451 -19.81 16.09 3.42
CA ALA A 451 -18.47 15.57 3.57
C ALA A 451 -17.40 16.47 2.93
N GLU A 452 -17.67 17.02 1.75
CA GLU A 452 -16.65 17.66 0.91
C GLU A 452 -16.84 19.18 0.77
N GLY A 453 -18.05 19.70 0.97
CA GLY A 453 -18.38 21.09 0.66
C GLY A 453 -17.56 22.12 1.44
N GLU A 454 -17.42 21.95 2.77
CA GLU A 454 -16.53 22.80 3.58
C GLU A 454 -15.06 22.43 3.42
N PRO A 455 -14.64 21.15 3.55
CA PRO A 455 -13.22 20.82 3.58
C PRO A 455 -12.49 21.22 2.31
N VAL A 456 -13.08 20.94 1.14
CA VAL A 456 -12.49 21.30 -0.17
C VAL A 456 -12.25 22.80 -0.27
N ARG A 457 -13.25 23.62 0.08
CA ARG A 457 -13.10 25.09 0.05
C ARG A 457 -12.05 25.58 1.04
N ARG A 458 -12.03 25.03 2.26
CA ARG A 458 -11.04 25.37 3.28
C ARG A 458 -9.62 25.02 2.84
N HIS A 459 -9.42 23.86 2.22
CA HIS A 459 -8.11 23.42 1.76
C HIS A 459 -7.60 24.31 0.62
N VAL A 460 -8.43 24.60 -0.39
CA VAL A 460 -8.07 25.52 -1.48
C VAL A 460 -7.75 26.91 -0.92
N ALA A 461 -8.57 27.44 0.00
CA ALA A 461 -8.33 28.74 0.63
C ALA A 461 -6.98 28.81 1.35
N ARG A 462 -6.62 27.78 2.12
CA ARG A 462 -5.30 27.71 2.80
C ARG A 462 -4.14 27.74 1.81
N ILE A 463 -4.27 27.08 0.66
CA ILE A 463 -3.23 27.11 -0.38
C ILE A 463 -3.14 28.48 -1.04
N VAL A 464 -4.26 29.16 -1.29
CA VAL A 464 -4.28 30.56 -1.77
C VAL A 464 -3.51 31.48 -0.83
N GLU A 465 -3.62 31.28 0.47
CA GLU A 465 -2.88 32.09 1.46
C GLU A 465 -1.39 31.74 1.53
N SER A 466 -1.03 30.49 1.22
CA SER A 466 0.34 29.99 1.32
C SER A 466 1.20 30.30 0.09
N TYR A 467 0.59 30.44 -1.09
CA TYR A 467 1.29 30.67 -2.36
C TYR A 467 1.10 32.11 -2.85
N ALA A 468 2.12 32.96 -2.65
CA ALA A 468 2.14 34.30 -3.22
C ALA A 468 2.52 34.29 -4.71
N GLY A 469 1.78 35.02 -5.54
CA GLY A 469 2.17 35.31 -6.92
C GLY A 469 1.82 34.25 -7.98
N LYS A 470 1.26 33.09 -7.59
CA LYS A 470 0.70 32.10 -8.54
C LYS A 470 -0.81 32.02 -8.43
N ARG A 471 -1.46 31.75 -9.56
CA ARG A 471 -2.91 31.51 -9.58
C ARG A 471 -3.18 30.10 -9.02
N ILE A 472 -4.15 29.98 -8.13
CA ILE A 472 -4.53 28.70 -7.53
C ILE A 472 -5.86 28.25 -8.09
N PHE A 473 -5.91 27.00 -8.55
CA PHE A 473 -7.13 26.35 -8.99
C PHE A 473 -7.41 25.15 -8.10
N GLY A 474 -8.69 24.92 -7.78
CA GLY A 474 -9.18 23.68 -7.21
C GLY A 474 -9.80 22.80 -8.29
N LEU A 475 -9.50 21.51 -8.26
CA LEU A 475 -10.13 20.50 -9.11
C LEU A 475 -10.74 19.43 -8.21
N PHE A 476 -12.05 19.37 -8.18
CA PHE A 476 -12.79 18.38 -7.41
C PHE A 476 -13.21 17.23 -8.33
N ILE A 477 -12.75 16.00 -8.07
CA ILE A 477 -13.02 14.84 -8.94
C ILE A 477 -13.80 13.77 -8.18
N ALA A 478 -14.93 13.35 -8.75
CA ALA A 478 -15.75 12.26 -8.22
C ALA A 478 -16.25 11.35 -9.34
N ASN A 479 -16.73 10.14 -9.03
CA ASN A 479 -17.44 9.34 -10.03
C ASN A 479 -18.76 10.01 -10.47
N LYS A 480 -19.39 10.74 -9.55
CA LYS A 480 -20.57 11.57 -9.80
C LYS A 480 -20.49 12.79 -8.89
N VAL A 481 -20.70 13.96 -9.48
CA VAL A 481 -20.79 15.22 -8.74
C VAL A 481 -22.25 15.46 -8.37
N ASP A 482 -22.55 15.51 -7.08
CA ASP A 482 -23.84 15.92 -6.56
C ASP A 482 -24.13 17.39 -6.89
N THR A 483 -25.39 17.73 -7.15
CA THR A 483 -25.75 19.09 -7.60
C THR A 483 -25.58 20.14 -6.51
N ASN A 484 -25.82 19.82 -5.23
CA ASN A 484 -25.60 20.77 -4.14
C ASN A 484 -24.11 20.98 -3.88
N THR A 485 -23.31 19.92 -4.04
CA THR A 485 -21.85 20.03 -3.99
C THR A 485 -21.36 20.93 -5.12
N ALA A 486 -21.83 20.72 -6.36
CA ALA A 486 -21.50 21.59 -7.48
C ALA A 486 -21.90 23.05 -7.21
N GLU A 487 -23.10 23.31 -6.67
CA GLU A 487 -23.55 24.66 -6.32
C GLU A 487 -22.65 25.31 -5.27
N THR A 488 -22.27 24.56 -4.23
CA THR A 488 -21.36 25.03 -3.18
C THR A 488 -20.00 25.45 -3.75
N LEU A 489 -19.45 24.64 -4.65
CA LEU A 489 -18.17 24.92 -5.31
C LEU A 489 -18.28 26.05 -6.33
N ARG A 490 -19.43 26.19 -7.01
CA ARG A 490 -19.75 27.26 -7.96
C ARG A 490 -19.80 28.63 -7.31
N ILE A 491 -20.40 28.73 -6.13
CA ILE A 491 -20.43 29.96 -5.33
C ILE A 491 -19.01 30.38 -4.96
N GLY A 492 -18.16 29.40 -4.62
CA GLY A 492 -16.70 29.59 -4.60
C GLY A 492 -16.22 30.71 -3.68
N PHE A 493 -16.86 30.91 -2.52
CA PHE A 493 -16.39 31.90 -1.55
C PHE A 493 -15.96 31.27 -0.23
N TRP A 494 -14.89 31.85 0.32
CA TRP A 494 -14.39 31.60 1.67
C TRP A 494 -14.32 32.92 2.43
N TYR A 495 -14.73 32.89 3.70
CA TYR A 495 -14.59 34.04 4.59
C TYR A 495 -13.50 33.72 5.61
N LYS A 496 -12.54 34.63 5.73
CA LYS A 496 -11.47 34.52 6.72
C LYS A 496 -12.01 34.85 8.11
N SER A 497 -11.17 34.65 9.14
CA SER A 497 -11.51 35.02 10.51
C SER A 497 -11.72 36.52 10.74
N ASP A 498 -11.27 37.37 9.81
CA ASP A 498 -11.49 38.82 9.81
C ASP A 498 -12.67 39.26 8.94
N ASP A 499 -13.54 38.31 8.56
CA ASP A 499 -14.68 38.48 7.66
C ASP A 499 -14.32 38.94 6.23
N SER A 500 -13.04 39.00 5.88
CA SER A 500 -12.65 39.29 4.50
C SER A 500 -13.00 38.15 3.56
N LYS A 501 -13.52 38.52 2.39
CA LYS A 501 -14.03 37.59 1.38
C LYS A 501 -12.93 37.19 0.40
N MET A 502 -12.74 35.88 0.22
CA MET A 502 -11.83 35.28 -0.75
C MET A 502 -12.64 34.52 -1.80
N ALA A 503 -12.40 34.82 -3.08
CA ALA A 503 -12.93 34.05 -4.19
C ALA A 503 -12.02 32.84 -4.45
N LEU A 504 -12.62 31.66 -4.55
CA LEU A 504 -12.00 30.38 -4.84
C LEU A 504 -12.37 29.95 -6.26
N GLN A 505 -11.41 29.37 -6.97
CA GLN A 505 -11.58 28.93 -8.36
C GLN A 505 -11.59 27.41 -8.41
N ILE A 506 -12.74 26.81 -8.11
CA ILE A 506 -12.88 25.35 -7.98
C ILE A 506 -13.80 24.83 -9.09
N VAL A 507 -13.33 23.84 -9.85
CA VAL A 507 -14.12 23.18 -10.89
C VAL A 507 -14.41 21.74 -10.48
N PRO A 508 -15.69 21.33 -10.39
CA PRO A 508 -16.05 19.94 -10.20
C PRO A 508 -16.12 19.20 -11.53
N VAL A 509 -15.44 18.07 -11.64
CA VAL A 509 -15.47 17.19 -12.83
C VAL A 509 -15.71 15.75 -12.42
N THR A 510 -16.26 14.94 -13.33
CA THR A 510 -16.30 13.50 -13.10
C THR A 510 -14.95 12.86 -13.43
N LEU A 511 -14.64 11.71 -12.81
CA LEU A 511 -13.47 10.92 -13.18
C LEU A 511 -13.52 10.50 -14.66
N GLU A 512 -14.71 10.20 -15.19
CA GLU A 512 -14.90 9.87 -16.60
C GLU A 512 -14.60 11.07 -17.51
N GLN A 513 -14.99 12.30 -17.13
CA GLN A 513 -14.65 13.52 -17.87
C GLN A 513 -13.15 13.76 -17.89
N PHE A 514 -12.49 13.61 -16.74
CA PHE A 514 -11.03 13.76 -16.65
C PHE A 514 -10.31 12.68 -17.46
N GLU A 515 -10.73 11.42 -17.36
CA GLU A 515 -10.18 10.30 -18.14
C GLU A 515 -10.24 10.59 -19.64
N LYS A 516 -11.39 11.02 -20.17
CA LYS A 516 -11.56 11.34 -21.60
C LYS A 516 -10.60 12.43 -22.08
N LEU A 517 -10.44 13.50 -21.30
CA LEU A 517 -9.51 14.59 -21.63
C LEU A 517 -8.06 14.10 -21.56
N PHE A 518 -7.72 13.36 -20.51
CA PHE A 518 -6.39 12.81 -20.28
C PHE A 518 -5.98 11.84 -21.39
N SER A 519 -6.81 10.84 -21.69
CA SER A 519 -6.52 9.83 -22.71
C SER A 519 -6.46 10.43 -24.11
N ALA A 520 -7.33 11.40 -24.44
CA ALA A 520 -7.24 12.14 -25.70
C ALA A 520 -5.94 12.94 -25.80
N GLY A 521 -5.55 13.68 -24.75
CA GLY A 521 -4.32 14.46 -24.75
C GLY A 521 -3.06 13.62 -24.90
N PHE A 522 -3.00 12.45 -24.25
CA PHE A 522 -1.88 11.52 -24.42
C PHE A 522 -1.87 10.89 -25.81
N ALA A 523 -3.02 10.42 -26.30
CA ALA A 523 -3.12 9.80 -27.62
C ALA A 523 -2.70 10.75 -28.77
N THR A 524 -2.86 12.07 -28.57
CA THR A 524 -2.48 13.10 -29.55
C THR A 524 -1.13 13.74 -29.28
N GLY A 525 -0.48 13.44 -28.15
CA GLY A 525 0.77 14.08 -27.72
C GLY A 525 0.62 15.54 -27.30
N GLU A 526 -0.61 16.01 -27.06
CA GLU A 526 -0.93 17.40 -26.71
C GLU A 526 -1.21 17.60 -25.20
N ILE A 527 -1.07 16.57 -24.38
CA ILE A 527 -1.23 16.68 -22.92
C ILE A 527 -0.18 17.61 -22.33
N THR A 528 -0.63 18.71 -21.73
CA THR A 528 0.23 19.73 -21.11
C THR A 528 -0.46 20.36 -19.90
N PRO A 529 0.29 20.98 -18.97
CA PRO A 529 -0.32 21.77 -17.90
C PRO A 529 -1.23 22.89 -18.41
N LYS A 530 -0.86 23.47 -19.57
CA LYS A 530 -1.63 24.52 -20.24
C LYS A 530 -3.00 24.02 -20.70
N LEU A 531 -3.08 22.82 -21.30
CA LEU A 531 -4.36 22.21 -21.67
C LEU A 531 -5.30 22.08 -20.46
N ILE A 532 -4.77 21.62 -19.32
CA ILE A 532 -5.53 21.48 -18.06
C ILE A 532 -5.96 22.86 -17.52
N GLN A 533 -5.05 23.83 -17.52
CA GLN A 533 -5.34 25.19 -17.06
C GLN A 533 -6.42 25.86 -17.92
N GLU A 534 -6.32 25.74 -19.25
CA GLU A 534 -7.33 26.25 -20.18
C GLU A 534 -8.67 25.55 -19.98
N PHE A 535 -8.68 24.23 -19.78
CA PHE A 535 -9.89 23.49 -19.45
C PHE A 535 -10.59 24.02 -18.19
N ILE A 536 -9.85 24.17 -17.10
CA ILE A 536 -10.37 24.74 -15.85
C ILE A 536 -10.91 26.15 -16.07
N ARG A 537 -10.19 27.00 -16.80
CA ARG A 537 -10.60 28.38 -17.08
C ARG A 537 -11.89 28.44 -17.92
N ASP A 538 -12.02 27.60 -18.93
CA ASP A 538 -13.21 27.53 -19.77
C ASP A 538 -14.42 27.10 -18.94
N CYS A 539 -14.27 26.10 -18.05
CA CYS A 539 -15.32 25.70 -17.12
C CYS A 539 -15.71 26.81 -16.13
N LEU A 540 -14.73 27.58 -15.62
CA LEU A 540 -15.01 28.70 -14.71
C LEU A 540 -15.70 29.88 -15.43
N ALA A 541 -15.43 30.09 -16.72
CA ALA A 541 -16.04 31.20 -17.48
C ALA A 541 -17.57 31.07 -17.59
N VAL A 542 -18.08 29.85 -17.51
CA VAL A 542 -19.51 29.51 -17.58
C VAL A 542 -20.14 29.24 -16.20
N SER A 543 -19.45 29.54 -15.09
CA SER A 543 -19.96 29.28 -13.74
C SER A 543 -21.12 30.19 -13.30
N ASN A 544 -21.50 31.17 -14.13
CA ASN A 544 -22.66 32.04 -13.89
C ASN A 544 -24.00 31.32 -14.08
N HIS A 545 -24.00 30.19 -14.79
CA HIS A 545 -25.15 29.29 -14.87
C HIS A 545 -25.48 28.67 -13.50
N ASP A 546 -26.70 28.15 -13.31
CA ASP A 546 -27.01 27.36 -12.12
C ASP A 546 -26.22 26.02 -12.15
N ALA A 547 -26.10 25.33 -11.01
CA ALA A 547 -25.31 24.10 -10.93
C ALA A 547 -25.70 23.01 -11.96
N PRO A 548 -26.99 22.71 -12.23
CA PRO A 548 -27.36 21.76 -13.28
C PRO A 548 -26.85 22.16 -14.67
N GLU A 549 -27.03 23.43 -15.07
CA GLU A 549 -26.58 23.91 -16.38
C GLU A 549 -25.07 24.00 -16.46
N TRP A 550 -24.41 24.47 -15.40
CA TRP A 550 -22.95 24.52 -15.31
C TRP A 550 -22.33 23.14 -15.52
N LYS A 551 -22.89 22.08 -14.92
CA LYS A 551 -22.44 20.70 -15.16
C LYS A 551 -22.60 20.26 -16.62
N ARG A 552 -23.68 20.68 -17.30
CA ARG A 552 -23.87 20.41 -18.74
C ARG A 552 -22.83 21.14 -19.59
N GLU A 553 -22.51 22.38 -19.24
CA GLU A 553 -21.48 23.17 -19.92
C GLU A 553 -20.06 22.61 -19.69
N ILE A 554 -19.77 22.08 -18.50
CA ILE A 554 -18.52 21.35 -18.23
C ILE A 554 -18.41 20.13 -19.16
N GLU A 555 -19.48 19.33 -19.29
CA GLU A 555 -19.49 18.19 -20.23
C GLU A 555 -19.27 18.64 -21.68
N ARG A 556 -19.93 19.71 -22.13
CA ARG A 556 -19.68 20.28 -23.47
C ARG A 556 -18.23 20.71 -23.66
N THR A 557 -17.65 21.37 -22.66
CA THR A 557 -16.25 21.82 -22.69
C THR A 557 -15.29 20.64 -22.85
N VAL A 558 -15.55 19.52 -22.15
CA VAL A 558 -14.77 18.28 -22.29
C VAL A 558 -14.90 17.73 -23.71
N GLN A 559 -16.13 17.60 -24.22
CA GLN A 559 -16.39 17.08 -25.57
C GLN A 559 -15.71 17.92 -26.65
N ASP A 560 -15.80 19.24 -26.55
CA ASP A 560 -15.18 20.18 -27.50
C ASP A 560 -13.65 20.05 -27.48
N LYS A 561 -13.03 19.95 -26.30
CA LYS A 561 -11.57 19.78 -26.20
C LYS A 561 -11.13 18.42 -26.74
N VAL A 562 -11.81 17.34 -26.38
CA VAL A 562 -11.51 16.00 -26.90
C VAL A 562 -11.66 15.95 -28.42
N LEU A 563 -12.70 16.58 -28.97
CA LEU A 563 -12.89 16.68 -30.41
C LEU A 563 -11.74 17.46 -31.06
N ARG A 564 -11.38 18.63 -30.51
CA ARG A 564 -10.26 19.45 -31.02
C ARG A 564 -8.96 18.66 -31.07
N LEU A 565 -8.59 18.02 -29.96
CA LEU A 565 -7.39 17.17 -29.87
C LEU A 565 -7.37 16.11 -30.97
N ARG A 566 -8.50 15.43 -31.20
CA ARG A 566 -8.60 14.39 -32.24
C ARG A 566 -8.57 14.95 -33.67
N THR A 567 -9.07 16.17 -33.89
CA THR A 567 -9.05 16.80 -35.22
C THR A 567 -7.69 17.32 -35.62
N THR A 568 -6.87 17.80 -34.68
CA THR A 568 -5.51 18.28 -34.95
C THR A 568 -4.61 17.17 -35.52
N GLN A 569 -4.83 15.92 -35.11
CA GLN A 569 -4.12 14.73 -35.59
C GLN A 569 -4.43 14.34 -37.05
N GLY A 570 -5.54 14.80 -37.62
CA GLY A 570 -5.96 14.45 -38.99
C GLY A 570 -5.32 15.31 -40.10
N VAL A 571 -4.48 16.29 -39.72
CA VAL A 571 -3.90 17.30 -40.63
C VAL A 571 -2.35 17.26 -40.64
N SER A 572 -1.75 16.41 -39.82
CA SER A 572 -0.30 16.08 -39.80
C SER A 572 -0.04 14.72 -40.39
#